data_AF-A0A139HW06-F1
#
_entry.id   AF-A0A139HW06-F1
#
_cell.length_a   1.000
_cell.length_b   1.000
_cell.length_c   1.000
_cell.angle_alpha   90.00
_cell.angle_beta   90.00
_cell.angle_gamma   90.00
#
_symmetry.space_group_name_H-M   'P 1'
#
loop_
_entity.id
_entity.type
_entity.pdbx_description
1 polymer ?
#
loop_
_entity_poly.entity_id
_entity_poly.type
_entity_poly.pdbx_seq_one_letter_code
_entity_poly.pdbx_strand_id
1 'polypeptide(L)'
;MTVYGIRFSGAVKLQSTQPMLESYITTQPAQSSATAASSSRPASTTTNMTTSIDKKLSLARAGLVPIDIPAYLGNHIANSHCILKLALTGAWAASLNTGRKGDATKLEALAHRIIGEADFDNATHEALAAGEKLDIVKAGFSRIDIQAIMGDQHDVHTDKEMLKKMLVGVWGALLNLRKMGDAQKVEEMAGWVFGQESWDKTVDDMLDEYMMRAMVKR
;
A
#
# COMPACT_ATOMS: atom_id res chain seq x y z
N MET A 1 -39.80 1.99 -13.74
CA MET A 1 -38.99 0.89 -13.19
C MET A 1 -38.61 -0.02 -14.33
N THR A 2 -37.37 0.08 -14.81
CA THR A 2 -36.89 -0.65 -15.98
C THR A 2 -35.60 -1.35 -15.60
N VAL A 3 -35.63 -2.67 -15.53
CA VAL A 3 -34.51 -3.54 -15.18
C VAL A 3 -33.82 -3.96 -16.48
N TYR A 4 -32.58 -3.51 -16.69
CA TYR A 4 -31.72 -4.02 -17.76
C TYR A 4 -30.93 -5.23 -17.26
N GLY A 5 -31.30 -6.41 -17.73
CA GLY A 5 -30.55 -7.64 -17.54
C GLY A 5 -29.41 -7.74 -18.54
N ILE A 6 -28.18 -7.95 -18.06
CA ILE A 6 -27.01 -8.20 -18.90
C ILE A 6 -26.69 -9.70 -18.82
N ARG A 7 -26.81 -10.40 -19.95
CA ARG A 7 -26.33 -11.77 -20.15
C ARG A 7 -24.91 -11.71 -20.72
N PHE A 8 -23.96 -12.36 -20.05
CA PHE A 8 -22.66 -12.71 -20.63
C PHE A 8 -22.62 -14.23 -20.88
N SER A 9 -22.60 -14.62 -22.16
CA SER A 9 -22.22 -15.96 -22.62
C SER A 9 -20.97 -15.80 -23.48
N GLY A 10 -19.89 -16.47 -23.09
CA GLY A 10 -18.65 -16.51 -23.87
C GLY A 10 -17.60 -17.38 -23.20
N ALA A 11 -17.54 -18.64 -23.61
CA ALA A 11 -16.62 -19.65 -23.10
C ALA A 11 -15.18 -19.35 -23.53
N VAL A 12 -14.24 -19.36 -22.57
CA VAL A 12 -12.80 -19.26 -22.84
C VAL A 12 -12.19 -20.66 -22.76
N LYS A 13 -11.61 -21.11 -23.87
CA LYS A 13 -10.88 -22.36 -24.03
C LYS A 13 -9.46 -22.18 -23.46
N LEU A 14 -9.14 -22.87 -22.36
CA LEU A 14 -7.78 -22.97 -21.82
C LEU A 14 -6.99 -24.02 -22.61
N GLN A 15 -5.96 -23.60 -23.34
CA GLN A 15 -4.94 -24.50 -23.88
C GLN A 15 -3.75 -24.56 -22.91
N SER A 16 -3.53 -25.76 -22.39
CA SER A 16 -2.41 -26.18 -21.57
C SER A 16 -1.17 -26.40 -22.45
N THR A 17 -0.06 -25.75 -22.11
CA THR A 17 1.27 -26.06 -22.65
C THR A 17 2.21 -26.35 -21.47
N GLN A 18 2.60 -27.62 -21.34
CA GLN A 18 3.62 -28.09 -20.41
C GLN A 18 5.03 -27.77 -20.94
N PRO A 19 6.00 -27.40 -20.09
CA PRO A 19 7.41 -27.40 -20.47
C PRO A 19 8.05 -28.79 -20.28
N MET A 20 8.74 -29.27 -21.32
CA MET A 20 9.60 -30.46 -21.32
C MET A 20 10.86 -30.23 -20.49
N LEU A 21 11.15 -31.19 -19.60
CA LEU A 21 12.42 -31.35 -18.89
C LEU A 21 13.39 -32.12 -19.80
N GLU A 22 14.55 -31.54 -20.11
CA GLU A 22 15.71 -32.29 -20.61
C GLU A 22 16.88 -32.14 -19.64
N SER A 23 17.29 -33.31 -19.14
CA SER A 23 18.43 -33.59 -18.29
C SER A 23 19.71 -33.69 -19.12
N TYR A 24 20.77 -32.99 -18.72
CA TYR A 24 22.13 -33.33 -19.14
C TYR A 24 23.01 -33.61 -17.92
N ILE A 25 23.35 -34.88 -17.77
CA ILE A 25 24.47 -35.38 -16.98
C ILE A 25 25.69 -35.41 -17.92
N THR A 26 26.82 -34.82 -17.52
CA THR A 26 28.15 -35.27 -17.96
C THR A 26 29.24 -34.82 -16.98
N THR A 27 30.16 -35.76 -16.79
CA THR A 27 31.16 -36.02 -15.76
C THR A 27 32.36 -35.05 -15.74
N GLN A 28 32.97 -34.91 -14.54
CA GLN A 28 34.27 -34.28 -14.23
C GLN A 28 35.48 -34.96 -14.92
N PRO A 29 36.69 -34.37 -14.84
CA PRO A 29 37.61 -34.82 -13.77
C PRO A 29 38.45 -33.73 -13.05
N ALA A 30 38.65 -33.99 -11.75
CA ALA A 30 39.85 -33.94 -10.89
C ALA A 30 40.80 -32.70 -10.74
N GLN A 31 41.01 -32.37 -9.45
CA GLN A 31 42.28 -32.01 -8.74
C GLN A 31 42.92 -30.61 -8.98
N SER A 32 43.42 -29.82 -8.01
CA SER A 32 44.10 -30.12 -6.74
C SER A 32 44.11 -28.91 -5.74
N SER A 33 44.14 -29.23 -4.44
CA SER A 33 44.94 -28.65 -3.32
C SER A 33 45.02 -27.13 -3.03
N ALA A 34 44.62 -26.72 -1.81
CA ALA A 34 45.54 -26.18 -0.76
C ALA A 34 44.82 -25.56 0.48
N THR A 35 45.05 -26.20 1.63
CA THR A 35 45.34 -25.68 3.00
C THR A 35 44.72 -24.39 3.61
N ALA A 36 44.05 -24.63 4.75
CA ALA A 36 44.23 -24.03 6.09
C ALA A 36 43.77 -22.58 6.40
N ALA A 37 42.76 -22.45 7.27
CA ALA A 37 42.91 -21.87 8.62
C ALA A 37 41.55 -21.90 9.37
N SER A 38 41.53 -22.63 10.48
CA SER A 38 40.43 -22.67 11.44
C SER A 38 40.48 -21.43 12.33
N SER A 39 39.43 -20.61 12.29
CA SER A 39 39.10 -19.66 13.36
C SER A 39 37.60 -19.67 13.58
N SER A 40 37.17 -20.42 14.58
CA SER A 40 35.78 -20.53 15.02
C SER A 40 35.39 -19.29 15.80
N ARG A 41 34.55 -18.44 15.19
CA ARG A 41 33.79 -17.39 15.87
C ARG A 41 32.31 -17.73 15.68
N PRO A 42 31.49 -17.87 16.74
CA PRO A 42 30.06 -18.08 16.54
C PRO A 42 29.46 -16.75 16.07
N ALA A 43 29.20 -16.65 14.76
CA ALA A 43 28.45 -15.54 14.20
C ALA A 43 26.97 -15.78 14.47
N SER A 44 26.38 -14.79 15.14
CA SER A 44 24.99 -14.72 15.56
C SER A 44 24.01 -15.08 14.44
N THR A 45 23.12 -16.01 14.75
CA THR A 45 21.97 -16.42 13.94
C THR A 45 20.94 -15.29 13.87
N THR A 46 21.14 -14.31 12.99
CA THR A 46 20.16 -13.24 12.70
C THR A 46 20.11 -12.95 11.20
N THR A 47 19.96 -14.00 10.38
CA THR A 47 20.02 -13.83 8.90
C THR A 47 18.81 -14.40 8.15
N ASN A 48 17.84 -15.03 8.81
CA ASN A 48 16.73 -15.71 8.11
C ASN A 48 15.38 -14.97 8.12
N MET A 49 15.18 -13.93 8.94
CA MET A 49 13.90 -13.19 9.02
C MET A 49 13.83 -12.05 7.99
N THR A 50 14.93 -11.32 7.80
CA THR A 50 15.04 -10.18 6.87
C THR A 50 14.83 -10.59 5.40
N THR A 51 15.40 -11.72 4.98
CA THR A 51 15.24 -12.24 3.60
C THR A 51 13.80 -12.59 3.23
N SER A 52 12.95 -12.89 4.22
CA SER A 52 11.53 -13.20 3.99
C SER A 52 10.74 -11.93 3.70
N ILE A 53 11.00 -10.86 4.44
CA ILE A 53 10.28 -9.57 4.34
C ILE A 53 10.69 -8.81 3.09
N ASP A 54 11.99 -8.73 2.78
CA ASP A 54 12.47 -8.08 1.54
C ASP A 54 11.87 -8.73 0.29
N LYS A 55 11.69 -10.06 0.33
CA LYS A 55 11.03 -10.81 -0.73
C LYS A 55 9.53 -10.49 -0.79
N LYS A 56 8.83 -10.41 0.35
CA LYS A 56 7.41 -10.00 0.41
C LYS A 56 7.21 -8.59 -0.12
N LEU A 57 8.05 -7.64 0.30
CA LEU A 57 8.03 -6.25 -0.15
C LEU A 57 8.29 -6.16 -1.65
N SER A 58 9.26 -6.93 -2.16
CA SER A 58 9.53 -7.03 -3.60
C SER A 58 8.34 -7.61 -4.36
N LEU A 59 7.66 -8.63 -3.82
CA LEU A 59 6.48 -9.24 -4.42
C LEU A 59 5.25 -8.30 -4.38
N ALA A 60 5.08 -7.56 -3.29
CA ALA A 60 4.03 -6.55 -3.14
C ALA A 60 4.25 -5.37 -4.11
N ARG A 61 5.48 -4.85 -4.19
CA ARG A 61 5.90 -3.85 -5.19
C ARG A 61 5.73 -4.36 -6.63
N ALA A 62 5.92 -5.66 -6.87
CA ALA A 62 5.64 -6.28 -8.16
C ALA A 62 4.14 -6.54 -8.41
N GLY A 63 3.26 -6.27 -7.45
CA GLY A 63 1.81 -6.52 -7.54
C GLY A 63 1.43 -8.00 -7.58
N LEU A 64 2.35 -8.87 -7.14
CA LEU A 64 2.19 -10.32 -7.18
C LEU A 64 1.48 -10.87 -5.94
N VAL A 65 1.33 -10.05 -4.90
CA VAL A 65 0.62 -10.40 -3.67
C VAL A 65 -0.40 -9.32 -3.35
N PRO A 66 -1.70 -9.67 -3.21
CA PRO A 66 -2.72 -8.72 -2.78
C PRO A 66 -2.51 -8.37 -1.30
N ILE A 67 -2.59 -7.08 -0.98
CA ILE A 67 -2.46 -6.56 0.39
C ILE A 67 -3.86 -6.35 0.96
N ASP A 68 -4.11 -6.83 2.18
CA ASP A 68 -5.40 -6.64 2.87
C ASP A 68 -5.50 -5.23 3.50
N ILE A 69 -5.57 -4.22 2.63
CA ILE A 69 -5.73 -2.82 3.03
C ILE A 69 -7.06 -2.55 3.75
N PRO A 70 -8.20 -3.16 3.36
CA PRO A 70 -9.43 -3.07 4.14
C PRO A 70 -9.21 -3.42 5.62
N ALA A 71 -8.47 -4.50 5.91
CA ALA A 71 -8.15 -4.85 7.28
C ALA A 71 -7.20 -3.85 7.96
N TYR A 72 -6.18 -3.36 7.24
CA TYR A 72 -5.23 -2.37 7.78
C TYR A 72 -5.88 -1.04 8.18
N LEU A 73 -6.86 -0.57 7.39
CA LEU A 73 -7.57 0.69 7.66
C LEU A 73 -8.84 0.51 8.50
N GLY A 74 -9.13 -0.71 8.99
CA GLY A 74 -10.31 -1.00 9.80
C GLY A 74 -11.64 -0.96 9.04
N ASN A 75 -11.62 -0.98 7.70
CA ASN A 75 -12.83 -0.94 6.86
C ASN A 75 -12.96 -2.21 6.02
N HIS A 76 -13.41 -3.30 6.67
CA HIS A 76 -13.45 -4.65 6.12
C HIS A 76 -14.46 -4.90 4.97
N ILE A 77 -15.29 -3.90 4.63
CA ILE A 77 -16.39 -4.06 3.66
C ILE A 77 -16.07 -3.34 2.34
N ALA A 78 -15.14 -2.38 2.36
CA ALA A 78 -14.82 -1.56 1.21
C ALA A 78 -13.89 -2.28 0.21
N ASN A 79 -14.21 -2.16 -1.09
CA ASN A 79 -13.32 -2.61 -2.15
C ASN A 79 -12.10 -1.66 -2.31
N SER A 80 -11.07 -2.08 -3.04
CA SER A 80 -9.83 -1.30 -3.20
C SER A 80 -10.03 0.12 -3.77
N HIS A 81 -11.07 0.34 -4.57
CA HIS A 81 -11.39 1.68 -5.09
C HIS A 81 -11.98 2.60 -4.01
N CYS A 82 -12.91 2.09 -3.21
CA CYS A 82 -13.49 2.81 -2.09
C CYS A 82 -12.42 3.12 -1.03
N ILE A 83 -11.57 2.13 -0.72
CA ILE A 83 -10.41 2.32 0.15
C ILE A 83 -9.45 3.38 -0.39
N LEU A 84 -9.17 3.38 -1.69
CA LEU A 84 -8.30 4.38 -2.30
C LEU A 84 -8.87 5.80 -2.17
N LYS A 85 -10.17 5.97 -2.43
CA LYS A 85 -10.88 7.25 -2.26
C LYS A 85 -10.74 7.72 -0.80
N LEU A 86 -11.11 6.86 0.15
CA LEU A 86 -11.06 7.16 1.58
C LEU A 86 -9.64 7.50 2.05
N ALA A 87 -8.66 6.66 1.73
CA ALA A 87 -7.27 6.87 2.14
C ALA A 87 -6.66 8.13 1.50
N LEU A 88 -7.00 8.46 0.24
CA LEU A 88 -6.55 9.69 -0.40
C LEU A 88 -7.14 10.92 0.29
N THR A 89 -8.44 10.92 0.56
CA THR A 89 -9.12 12.01 1.28
C THR A 89 -8.55 12.17 2.69
N GLY A 90 -8.33 11.05 3.41
CA GLY A 90 -7.71 11.06 4.73
C GLY A 90 -6.27 11.57 4.70
N ALA A 91 -5.44 11.18 3.73
CA ALA A 91 -4.07 11.66 3.57
C ALA A 91 -4.02 13.16 3.22
N TRP A 92 -4.93 13.62 2.35
CA TRP A 92 -5.09 15.03 2.02
C TRP A 92 -5.46 15.85 3.27
N ALA A 93 -6.45 15.38 4.02
CA ALA A 93 -6.91 16.03 5.24
C ALA A 93 -5.82 16.08 6.32
N ALA A 94 -5.12 14.97 6.54
CA ALA A 94 -4.00 14.91 7.48
C ALA A 94 -2.83 15.82 7.07
N SER A 95 -2.60 15.98 5.76
CA SER A 95 -1.61 16.92 5.24
C SER A 95 -1.99 18.37 5.54
N LEU A 96 -3.28 18.73 5.44
CA LEU A 96 -3.76 20.05 5.83
C LEU A 96 -3.66 20.28 7.34
N ASN A 97 -4.10 19.32 8.16
CA ASN A 97 -4.02 19.40 9.62
C ASN A 97 -2.58 19.56 10.13
N THR A 98 -1.59 19.01 9.42
CA THR A 98 -0.16 19.13 9.75
C THR A 98 0.50 20.38 9.14
N GLY A 99 -0.27 21.25 8.46
CA GLY A 99 0.24 22.47 7.82
C GLY A 99 0.98 22.23 6.50
N ARG A 100 0.98 21.01 5.97
CA ARG A 100 1.75 20.58 4.79
C ARG A 100 0.96 20.80 3.49
N LYS A 101 0.54 22.05 3.26
CA LYS A 101 -0.33 22.45 2.13
C LYS A 101 0.18 22.00 0.75
N GLY A 102 1.49 22.09 0.53
CA GLY A 102 2.10 21.67 -0.74
C GLY A 102 1.93 20.18 -1.04
N ASP A 103 1.93 19.33 -0.03
CA ASP A 103 1.70 17.89 -0.21
C ASP A 103 0.21 17.56 -0.28
N ALA A 104 -0.64 18.31 0.43
CA ALA A 104 -2.09 18.25 0.21
C ALA A 104 -2.44 18.56 -1.26
N THR A 105 -1.85 19.60 -1.87
CA THR A 105 -2.06 19.92 -3.30
C THR A 105 -1.59 18.80 -4.23
N LYS A 106 -0.46 18.14 -3.93
CA LYS A 106 -0.01 16.98 -4.72
C LYS A 106 -0.96 15.79 -4.60
N LEU A 107 -1.48 15.52 -3.40
CA LEU A 107 -2.46 14.46 -3.16
C LEU A 107 -3.80 14.75 -3.84
N GLU A 108 -4.24 16.00 -3.85
CA GLU A 108 -5.42 16.47 -4.58
C GLU A 108 -5.25 16.25 -6.08
N ALA A 109 -4.14 16.69 -6.67
CA ALA A 109 -3.84 16.44 -8.09
C ALA A 109 -3.74 14.94 -8.41
N LEU A 110 -3.19 14.14 -7.49
CA LEU A 110 -3.14 12.69 -7.63
C LEU A 110 -4.54 12.09 -7.62
N ALA A 111 -5.40 12.51 -6.70
CA ALA A 111 -6.77 12.04 -6.59
C ALA A 111 -7.59 12.41 -7.83
N HIS A 112 -7.52 13.65 -8.30
CA HIS A 112 -8.23 14.11 -9.51
C HIS A 112 -7.85 13.24 -10.72
N ARG A 113 -6.58 12.86 -10.84
CA ARG A 113 -6.11 12.00 -11.93
C ARG A 113 -6.58 10.54 -11.81
N ILE A 114 -6.70 10.02 -10.59
CA ILE A 114 -6.88 8.59 -10.35
C ILE A 114 -8.34 8.20 -10.18
N ILE A 115 -9.10 8.98 -9.41
CA ILE A 115 -10.51 8.75 -9.11
C ILE A 115 -11.42 9.79 -9.78
N GLY A 116 -10.88 10.92 -10.25
CA GLY A 116 -11.65 11.99 -10.87
C GLY A 116 -11.90 13.15 -9.91
N GLU A 117 -11.95 14.37 -10.47
CA GLU A 117 -12.17 15.62 -9.71
C GLU A 117 -13.50 15.59 -8.97
N ALA A 118 -14.62 15.30 -9.66
CA ALA A 118 -15.94 15.25 -9.04
C ALA A 118 -16.04 14.26 -7.87
N ASP A 119 -15.41 13.09 -8.00
CA ASP A 119 -15.43 12.07 -6.95
C ASP A 119 -14.59 12.49 -5.73
N PHE A 120 -13.46 13.16 -5.97
CA PHE A 120 -12.63 13.68 -4.89
C PHE A 120 -13.28 14.88 -4.20
N ASP A 121 -13.85 15.82 -4.97
CA ASP A 121 -14.56 16.97 -4.43
C ASP A 121 -15.72 16.53 -3.55
N ASN A 122 -16.53 15.57 -4.01
CA ASN A 122 -17.59 14.97 -3.20
C ASN A 122 -17.02 14.32 -1.92
N ALA A 123 -15.91 13.58 -2.01
CA ALA A 123 -15.26 12.99 -0.84
C ALA A 123 -14.80 14.04 0.17
N THR A 124 -14.20 15.13 -0.30
CA THR A 124 -13.75 16.21 0.56
C THR A 124 -14.92 16.98 1.15
N HIS A 125 -16.04 17.11 0.44
CA HIS A 125 -17.24 17.74 0.99
C HIS A 125 -17.90 16.87 2.07
N GLU A 126 -17.97 15.56 1.85
CA GLU A 126 -18.41 14.58 2.86
C GLU A 126 -17.50 14.59 4.10
N ALA A 127 -16.21 14.87 3.91
CA ALA A 127 -15.20 14.96 4.96
C ALA A 127 -15.28 16.23 5.82
N LEU A 128 -15.89 17.28 5.31
CA LEU A 128 -16.04 18.53 6.04
C LEU A 128 -17.18 18.42 7.04
N ALA A 129 -16.96 18.91 8.25
CA ALA A 129 -18.03 19.04 9.23
C ALA A 129 -19.12 19.99 8.69
N ALA A 130 -20.37 19.74 9.07
CA ALA A 130 -21.51 20.53 8.59
C ALA A 130 -21.28 22.05 8.82
N GLY A 131 -21.15 22.80 7.72
CA GLY A 131 -20.98 24.27 7.75
C GLY A 131 -19.55 24.75 7.55
N GLU A 132 -18.55 23.86 7.52
CA GLU A 132 -17.18 24.24 7.14
C GLU A 132 -17.08 24.42 5.64
N LYS A 133 -16.49 25.54 5.22
CA LYS A 133 -16.22 25.80 3.81
C LYS A 133 -14.84 25.30 3.42
N LEU A 134 -14.74 24.68 2.24
CA LEU A 134 -13.51 24.05 1.75
C LEU A 134 -12.34 25.05 1.65
N ASP A 135 -12.61 26.31 1.32
CA ASP A 135 -11.62 27.39 1.26
C ASP A 135 -11.01 27.73 2.63
N ILE A 136 -11.83 27.75 3.68
CA ILE A 136 -11.39 27.97 5.07
C ILE A 136 -10.47 26.83 5.52
N VAL A 137 -10.85 25.60 5.18
CA VAL A 137 -10.09 24.39 5.53
C VAL A 137 -8.78 24.29 4.74
N LYS A 138 -8.80 24.51 3.42
CA LYS A 138 -7.57 24.56 2.60
C LYS A 138 -6.63 25.69 3.05
N ALA A 139 -7.18 26.79 3.57
CA ALA A 139 -6.39 27.85 4.18
C ALA A 139 -5.80 27.48 5.55
N GLY A 140 -6.20 26.36 6.15
CA GLY A 140 -5.73 25.87 7.44
C GLY A 140 -6.36 26.57 8.64
N PHE A 141 -7.50 27.24 8.44
CA PHE A 141 -8.24 27.92 9.52
C PHE A 141 -9.22 26.99 10.24
N SER A 142 -9.46 25.79 9.72
CA SER A 142 -10.15 24.73 10.45
C SER A 142 -9.43 23.39 10.29
N ARG A 143 -9.63 22.53 11.29
CA ARG A 143 -9.10 21.16 11.35
C ARG A 143 -10.16 20.21 10.81
N ILE A 144 -9.74 19.28 9.96
CA ILE A 144 -10.62 18.23 9.44
C ILE A 144 -10.64 17.06 10.43
N ASP A 145 -11.82 16.56 10.76
CA ASP A 145 -11.97 15.31 11.51
C ASP A 145 -11.86 14.11 10.57
N ILE A 146 -10.67 13.50 10.54
CA ILE A 146 -10.36 12.38 9.65
C ILE A 146 -11.08 11.10 10.11
N GLN A 147 -11.32 10.93 11.42
CA GLN A 147 -11.97 9.74 11.96
C GLN A 147 -13.46 9.69 11.60
N ALA A 148 -14.10 10.84 11.42
CA ALA A 148 -15.47 10.90 10.90
C ALA A 148 -15.60 10.24 9.51
N ILE A 149 -14.53 10.24 8.71
CA ILE A 149 -14.50 9.69 7.34
C ILE A 149 -14.02 8.24 7.34
N MET A 150 -12.94 7.98 8.10
CA MET A 150 -12.21 6.73 8.06
C MET A 150 -12.68 5.72 9.10
N GLY A 151 -13.57 6.13 10.02
CA GLY A 151 -13.86 5.39 11.23
C GLY A 151 -12.73 5.48 12.26
N ASP A 152 -12.91 4.76 13.37
CA ASP A 152 -11.89 4.68 14.41
C ASP A 152 -10.60 4.06 13.87
N GLN A 153 -9.50 4.80 14.01
CA GLN A 153 -8.18 4.35 13.61
C GLN A 153 -7.42 4.01 14.88
N HIS A 154 -7.56 2.75 15.32
CA HIS A 154 -6.82 2.22 16.46
C HIS A 154 -5.32 2.51 16.31
N ASP A 155 -4.69 2.84 17.43
CA ASP A 155 -3.26 3.13 17.58
C ASP A 155 -2.74 4.36 16.80
N VAL A 156 -3.65 5.28 16.42
CA VAL A 156 -3.29 6.59 15.85
C VAL A 156 -3.66 7.70 16.82
N HIS A 157 -2.65 8.43 17.32
CA HIS A 157 -2.84 9.48 18.31
C HIS A 157 -2.52 10.89 17.78
N THR A 158 -1.89 10.98 16.61
CA THR A 158 -1.50 12.26 16.00
C THR A 158 -1.88 12.36 14.52
N ASP A 159 -2.07 13.58 14.01
CA ASP A 159 -2.32 13.80 12.57
C ASP A 159 -1.13 13.35 11.70
N LYS A 160 0.08 13.34 12.26
CA LYS A 160 1.28 12.83 11.59
C LYS A 160 1.22 11.31 11.40
N GLU A 161 0.83 10.58 12.44
CA GLU A 161 0.60 9.13 12.37
C GLU A 161 -0.58 8.82 11.45
N MET A 162 -1.65 9.62 11.51
CA MET A 162 -2.78 9.51 10.59
C MET A 162 -2.32 9.68 9.14
N LEU A 163 -1.58 10.74 8.83
CA LEU A 163 -1.04 10.98 7.49
C LEU A 163 -0.23 9.77 7.00
N LYS A 164 0.64 9.25 7.86
CA LYS A 164 1.47 8.08 7.55
C LYS A 164 0.61 6.85 7.26
N LYS A 165 -0.35 6.54 8.14
CA LYS A 165 -1.27 5.40 7.99
C LYS A 165 -2.08 5.51 6.69
N MET A 166 -2.60 6.70 6.40
CA MET A 166 -3.35 6.96 5.18
C MET A 166 -2.48 6.82 3.91
N LEU A 167 -1.24 7.32 3.91
CA LEU A 167 -0.33 7.17 2.78
C LEU A 167 0.03 5.70 2.50
N VAL A 168 0.22 4.88 3.54
CA VAL A 168 0.39 3.42 3.38
C VAL A 168 -0.89 2.80 2.79
N GLY A 169 -2.06 3.23 3.24
CA GLY A 169 -3.35 2.82 2.68
C GLY A 169 -3.49 3.15 1.20
N VAL A 170 -3.14 4.38 0.79
CA VAL A 170 -3.12 4.81 -0.61
C VAL A 170 -2.14 3.96 -1.42
N TRP A 171 -0.90 3.81 -0.95
CA TRP A 171 0.12 3.02 -1.62
C TRP A 171 -0.35 1.59 -1.87
N GLY A 172 -0.83 0.90 -0.82
CA GLY A 172 -1.27 -0.48 -0.95
C GLY A 172 -2.53 -0.64 -1.81
N ALA A 173 -3.46 0.32 -1.78
CA ALA A 173 -4.62 0.30 -2.66
C ALA A 173 -4.22 0.48 -4.14
N LEU A 174 -3.22 1.33 -4.42
CA LEU A 174 -2.68 1.51 -5.77
C LEU A 174 -1.97 0.25 -6.27
N LEU A 175 -1.23 -0.45 -5.41
CA LEU A 175 -0.63 -1.75 -5.74
C LEU A 175 -1.70 -2.79 -6.09
N ASN A 176 -2.76 -2.89 -5.28
CA ASN A 176 -3.89 -3.79 -5.56
C ASN A 176 -4.59 -3.47 -6.89
N LEU A 177 -4.63 -2.20 -7.29
CA LEU A 177 -5.17 -1.74 -8.58
C LEU A 177 -4.15 -1.76 -9.71
N ARG A 178 -2.93 -2.27 -9.48
CA ARG A 178 -1.83 -2.35 -10.45
C ARG A 178 -1.40 -0.99 -11.02
N LYS A 179 -1.57 0.09 -10.25
CA LYS A 179 -1.15 1.45 -10.61
C LYS A 179 0.27 1.76 -10.09
N MET A 180 1.26 0.98 -10.52
CA MET A 180 2.63 1.02 -9.96
C MET A 180 3.31 2.38 -10.04
N GLY A 181 3.16 3.09 -11.17
CA GLY A 181 3.74 4.42 -11.32
C GLY A 181 3.14 5.47 -10.38
N ASP A 182 1.92 5.24 -9.89
CA ASP A 182 1.27 6.11 -8.91
C ASP A 182 1.66 5.71 -7.48
N ALA A 183 1.76 4.41 -7.22
CA ALA A 183 2.25 3.89 -5.94
C ALA A 183 3.68 4.39 -5.66
N GLN A 184 4.56 4.38 -6.66
CA GLN A 184 5.92 4.90 -6.54
C GLN A 184 5.94 6.40 -6.17
N LYS A 185 5.07 7.22 -6.76
CA LYS A 185 4.98 8.65 -6.41
C LYS A 185 4.54 8.86 -4.96
N VAL A 186 3.66 8.01 -4.44
CA VAL A 186 3.22 8.05 -3.04
C VAL A 186 4.36 7.63 -2.11
N GLU A 187 5.12 6.61 -2.48
CA GLU A 187 6.31 6.14 -1.76
C GLU A 187 7.40 7.22 -1.71
N GLU A 188 7.71 7.85 -2.85
CA GLU A 188 8.64 8.97 -2.91
C GLU A 188 8.17 10.11 -1.99
N MET A 189 6.91 10.52 -2.11
CA MET A 189 6.32 11.54 -1.24
C MET A 189 6.50 11.18 0.24
N ALA A 190 6.13 9.97 0.64
CA ALA A 190 6.20 9.53 2.02
C ALA A 190 7.65 9.46 2.55
N GLY A 191 8.60 9.04 1.71
CA GLY A 191 10.04 9.10 2.00
C GLY A 191 10.52 10.53 2.29
N TRP A 192 10.06 11.52 1.52
CA TRP A 192 10.33 12.94 1.79
C TRP A 192 9.67 13.45 3.08
N VAL A 193 8.46 12.99 3.40
CA VAL A 193 7.70 13.45 4.59
C VAL A 193 8.28 12.89 5.89
N PHE A 194 8.57 11.59 5.91
CA PHE A 194 8.86 10.85 7.15
C PHE A 194 10.30 10.35 7.24
N GLY A 195 11.06 10.43 6.16
CA GLY A 195 12.32 9.72 5.99
C GLY A 195 12.10 8.30 5.46
N GLN A 196 12.97 7.86 4.55
CA GLN A 196 12.85 6.57 3.87
C GLN A 196 12.84 5.40 4.87
N GLU A 197 13.73 5.41 5.86
CA GLU A 197 13.79 4.37 6.90
C GLU A 197 12.48 4.27 7.70
N SER A 198 11.90 5.43 8.07
CA SER A 198 10.63 5.42 8.80
C SER A 198 9.47 4.93 7.94
N TRP A 199 9.49 5.24 6.63
CA TRP A 199 8.48 4.77 5.70
C TRP A 199 8.58 3.26 5.50
N ASP A 200 9.77 2.76 5.17
CA ASP A 200 10.03 1.34 4.92
C ASP A 200 9.60 0.50 6.12
N LYS A 201 10.01 0.90 7.34
CA LYS A 201 9.57 0.24 8.58
C LYS A 201 8.04 0.18 8.70
N THR A 202 7.34 1.26 8.36
CA THR A 202 5.87 1.30 8.47
C THR A 202 5.20 0.37 7.47
N VAL A 203 5.75 0.32 6.24
CA VAL A 203 5.28 -0.61 5.22
C VAL A 203 5.55 -2.05 5.66
N ASP A 204 6.73 -2.33 6.21
CA ASP A 204 7.10 -3.65 6.71
C ASP A 204 6.17 -4.10 7.84
N ASP A 205 5.94 -3.25 8.85
CA ASP A 205 5.02 -3.51 9.96
C ASP A 205 3.61 -3.85 9.44
N MET A 206 3.11 -3.08 8.45
CA MET A 206 1.82 -3.35 7.81
C MET A 206 1.80 -4.68 7.05
N LEU A 207 2.83 -4.97 6.26
CA LEU A 207 2.91 -6.21 5.50
C LEU A 207 2.98 -7.42 6.44
N ASP A 208 3.73 -7.33 7.53
CA ASP A 208 3.81 -8.43 8.48
C ASP A 208 2.50 -8.63 9.24
N GLU A 209 1.83 -7.57 9.69
CA GLU A 209 0.57 -7.71 10.41
C GLU A 209 -0.58 -8.22 9.50
N TYR A 210 -0.66 -7.71 8.27
CA TYR A 210 -1.84 -7.91 7.41
C TYR A 210 -1.64 -8.90 6.25
N MET A 211 -0.40 -9.28 5.89
CA MET A 211 -0.19 -10.47 5.04
C MET A 211 -0.26 -11.77 5.83
N MET A 212 0.13 -11.79 7.10
CA MET A 212 0.09 -13.01 7.93
C MET A 212 -1.36 -13.47 8.18
N ARG A 213 -2.31 -12.55 8.33
CA ARG A 213 -3.74 -12.88 8.47
C ARG A 213 -4.34 -13.56 7.24
N ALA A 214 -3.82 -13.28 6.04
CA ALA A 214 -4.26 -13.92 4.80
C ALA A 214 -3.72 -15.36 4.64
N MET A 215 -2.60 -15.68 5.27
CA MET A 215 -2.01 -17.03 5.25
C MET A 215 -2.61 -17.98 6.30
N VAL A 216 -3.09 -17.44 7.44
CA VAL A 216 -3.68 -18.26 8.54
C VAL A 216 -5.11 -18.75 8.21
N LYS A 217 -5.76 -18.22 7.18
CA LYS A 217 -7.13 -18.62 6.77
C LYS A 217 -7.18 -19.67 5.64
N ARG A 218 -6.09 -20.39 5.35
CA ARG A 218 -6.08 -21.52 4.39
C ARG A 218 -6.02 -22.86 5.09
#